data_AF-A0A1I8CP92-F1
#
_entry.id   AF-A0A1I8CP92-F1
#
_cell.length_a   1.000
_cell.length_b   1.000
_cell.length_c   1.000
_cell.angle_alpha   90.00
_cell.angle_beta   90.00
_cell.angle_gamma   90.00
#
_symmetry.space_group_name_H-M   'P 1'
#
loop_
_entity.id
_entity.type
_entity.pdbx_description
1 polymer ?
#
loop_
_entity_poly.entity_id
_entity_poly.type
_entity_poly.pdbx_seq_one_letter_code
_entity_poly.pdbx_strand_id
1 'polypeptide(L)'
;MFCNAQHFELKRYKAALDNGIKFGVKKAHITSIFNALYIACYLGLICLIFRYDIHLILDEGECAAVADEVISGIRTAMFCNAQHFELKRYKAALDNGIKFGVKKAHITSIFNALYIACYLGLICLIFRYDIHLILDEGITIGVVFATFWIILIGAVRFGIALGQLNYFINAKKAIQDLVEVIDCTSGDGIKLDEVKGQIKFDHVNFTYLFRPENKIVNDISFEIEAGKKIGIVENQEISNCLAE
;
A
#
# COMPACT_ATOMS: atom_id res chain seq x y z
N MET A 1 -21.48 63.98 3.98
CA MET A 1 -22.30 63.18 3.04
C MET A 1 -21.58 61.92 2.54
N PHE A 2 -20.29 61.99 2.18
CA PHE A 2 -19.50 60.83 1.72
C PHE A 2 -19.34 59.66 2.71
N CYS A 3 -19.24 59.93 4.03
CA CYS A 3 -19.08 58.88 5.04
C CYS A 3 -20.32 57.98 5.19
N ASN A 4 -21.54 58.54 5.04
CA ASN A 4 -22.78 57.76 5.09
C ASN A 4 -22.99 56.89 3.84
N ALA A 5 -22.51 57.33 2.68
CA ALA A 5 -22.55 56.54 1.45
C ALA A 5 -21.60 55.33 1.53
N GLN A 6 -20.37 55.52 2.00
CA GLN A 6 -19.45 54.39 2.25
C GLN A 6 -19.98 53.41 3.29
N HIS A 7 -20.62 53.90 4.35
CA HIS A 7 -21.17 53.03 5.40
C HIS A 7 -22.39 52.22 4.92
N PHE A 8 -23.18 52.77 3.99
CA PHE A 8 -24.32 52.09 3.35
C PHE A 8 -23.86 51.01 2.38
N GLU A 9 -22.85 51.29 1.55
CA GLU A 9 -22.22 50.30 0.67
C GLU A 9 -21.57 49.17 1.47
N LEU A 10 -20.91 49.48 2.60
CA LEU A 10 -20.33 48.45 3.48
C LEU A 10 -21.39 47.53 4.11
N LYS A 11 -22.58 48.06 4.44
CA LYS A 11 -23.71 47.26 4.94
C LYS A 11 -24.30 46.36 3.86
N ARG A 12 -24.46 46.87 2.62
CA ARG A 12 -24.86 46.05 1.46
C ARG A 12 -23.86 44.94 1.19
N TYR A 13 -22.56 45.26 1.24
CA TYR A 13 -21.50 44.29 1.02
C TYR A 13 -21.49 43.18 2.08
N LYS A 14 -21.60 43.53 3.37
CA LYS A 14 -21.72 42.53 4.45
C LYS A 14 -22.97 41.67 4.33
N ALA A 15 -24.13 42.26 4.03
CA ALA A 15 -25.35 41.50 3.82
C ALA A 15 -25.26 40.55 2.62
N ALA A 16 -24.63 40.97 1.52
CA ALA A 16 -24.38 40.13 0.36
C ALA A 16 -23.40 38.99 0.69
N LEU A 17 -22.37 39.26 1.48
CA LEU A 17 -21.41 38.26 1.96
C LEU A 17 -22.08 37.21 2.84
N ASP A 18 -22.89 37.65 3.82
CA ASP A 18 -23.59 36.76 4.74
C ASP A 18 -24.61 35.88 3.99
N ASN A 19 -25.32 36.44 3.01
CA ASN A 19 -26.23 35.69 2.14
C ASN A 19 -25.49 34.69 1.25
N GLY A 20 -24.33 35.08 0.70
CA GLY A 20 -23.47 34.18 -0.07
C GLY A 20 -22.91 33.01 0.75
N ILE A 21 -22.54 33.27 2.01
CA ILE A 21 -22.07 32.23 2.94
C ILE A 21 -23.21 31.28 3.30
N LYS A 22 -24.39 31.79 3.66
CA LYS A 22 -25.58 30.96 3.95
C LYS A 22 -25.97 30.08 2.76
N PHE A 23 -25.97 30.65 1.56
CA PHE A 23 -26.20 29.90 0.32
C PHE A 23 -25.14 28.83 0.10
N GLY A 24 -23.85 29.18 0.26
CA GLY A 24 -22.74 28.25 0.11
C GLY A 24 -22.86 27.05 1.05
N VAL A 25 -23.24 27.27 2.31
CA VAL A 25 -23.48 26.21 3.30
C VAL A 25 -24.67 25.33 2.89
N LYS A 26 -25.80 25.94 2.51
CA LYS A 26 -26.99 25.20 2.05
C LYS A 26 -26.67 24.34 0.81
N LYS A 27 -25.99 24.91 -0.18
CA LYS A 27 -25.52 24.21 -1.38
C LYS A 27 -24.54 23.09 -1.05
N ALA A 28 -23.60 23.32 -0.14
CA ALA A 28 -22.63 22.32 0.29
C ALA A 28 -23.31 21.12 0.96
N HIS A 29 -24.32 21.34 1.81
CA HIS A 29 -25.09 20.24 2.40
C HIS A 29 -25.79 19.39 1.33
N ILE A 30 -26.48 20.03 0.39
CA ILE A 30 -27.19 19.33 -0.69
C ILE A 30 -26.21 18.56 -1.59
N THR A 31 -25.12 19.21 -2.01
CA THR A 31 -24.07 18.58 -2.83
C THR A 31 -23.43 17.41 -2.09
N SER A 32 -23.21 17.53 -0.78
CA SER A 32 -22.65 16.46 0.06
C SER A 32 -23.58 15.24 0.13
N ILE A 33 -24.89 15.44 0.28
CA ILE A 33 -25.87 14.35 0.30
C ILE A 33 -25.87 13.60 -1.04
N PHE A 34 -25.91 14.32 -2.16
CA PHE A 34 -25.86 13.73 -3.49
C PHE A 34 -24.55 12.98 -3.76
N ASN A 35 -23.42 13.55 -3.37
CA ASN A 35 -22.12 12.91 -3.49
C ASN A 35 -22.00 11.67 -2.60
N ALA A 36 -22.52 11.71 -1.37
CA ALA A 36 -22.53 10.56 -0.46
C ALA A 36 -23.37 9.41 -1.03
N LEU A 37 -24.55 9.70 -1.58
CA LEU A 37 -25.39 8.70 -2.25
C LEU A 37 -24.69 8.11 -3.48
N TYR A 38 -24.05 8.96 -4.29
CA TYR A 38 -23.28 8.55 -5.46
C TYR A 38 -22.09 7.64 -5.09
N ILE A 39 -21.30 8.03 -4.08
CA ILE A 39 -20.18 7.23 -3.58
C ILE A 39 -20.68 5.91 -2.99
N ALA A 40 -21.76 5.91 -2.21
CA ALA A 40 -22.32 4.68 -1.63
C ALA A 40 -22.76 3.68 -2.72
N CYS A 41 -23.40 4.17 -3.79
CA CYS A 41 -23.77 3.36 -4.94
C CYS A 41 -22.54 2.79 -5.67
N TYR A 42 -21.49 3.59 -5.80
CA TYR A 42 -20.27 3.20 -6.51
C TYR A 42 -19.31 2.34 -5.67
N LEU A 43 -19.43 2.36 -4.33
CA LEU A 43 -18.51 1.67 -3.43
C LEU A 43 -18.46 0.15 -3.67
N GLY A 44 -19.62 -0.48 -3.88
CA GLY A 44 -19.67 -1.92 -4.20
C GLY A 44 -18.96 -2.27 -5.51
N LEU A 45 -19.01 -1.34 -6.46
CA LEU A 45 -18.36 -1.47 -7.77
C LEU A 45 -16.85 -1.28 -7.65
N ILE A 46 -16.42 -0.29 -6.87
CA ILE A 46 -15.01 -0.10 -6.47
C ILE A 46 -14.46 -1.37 -5.83
N CYS A 47 -15.16 -1.96 -4.85
CA CYS A 47 -14.73 -3.18 -4.19
C CYS A 47 -14.57 -4.36 -5.16
N LEU A 48 -15.43 -4.45 -6.18
CA LEU A 48 -15.32 -5.46 -7.24
C LEU A 48 -14.07 -5.21 -8.07
N ILE A 49 -13.82 -3.98 -8.53
CA ILE A 49 -12.63 -3.63 -9.32
C ILE A 49 -11.36 -3.94 -8.52
N PHE A 50 -11.29 -3.57 -7.24
CA PHE A 50 -10.15 -3.88 -6.37
C PHE A 50 -9.89 -5.39 -6.25
N ARG A 51 -10.93 -6.22 -6.22
CA ARG A 51 -10.75 -7.69 -6.22
C ARG A 51 -10.15 -8.21 -7.53
N TYR A 52 -10.58 -7.68 -8.67
CA TYR A 52 -9.97 -8.01 -9.96
C TYR A 52 -8.54 -7.48 -10.08
N ASP A 53 -8.24 -6.32 -9.51
CA ASP A 53 -6.87 -5.79 -9.44
C ASP A 53 -5.93 -6.73 -8.69
N ILE A 54 -6.35 -7.21 -7.51
CA ILE A 54 -5.55 -8.15 -6.71
C ILE A 54 -5.29 -9.45 -7.49
N HIS A 55 -6.30 -9.98 -8.18
CA HIS A 55 -6.12 -11.22 -8.95
C HIS A 55 -5.15 -11.04 -10.11
N LEU A 56 -5.21 -9.91 -10.82
CA LEU A 56 -4.23 -9.62 -11.88
C LEU A 56 -2.81 -9.50 -11.32
N ILE A 57 -2.63 -8.85 -10.17
CA ILE A 57 -1.31 -8.69 -9.54
C ILE A 57 -0.72 -10.04 -9.14
N LEU A 58 -1.56 -11.00 -8.72
CA LEU A 58 -1.11 -12.36 -8.40
C LEU A 58 -0.59 -13.07 -9.66
N ASP A 59 -1.32 -13.01 -10.78
CA ASP A 59 -0.91 -13.61 -12.05
C ASP A 59 0.39 -12.97 -12.60
N GLU A 60 0.52 -11.64 -12.46
CA GLU A 60 1.76 -10.92 -12.80
C GLU A 60 2.94 -11.36 -11.91
N GLY A 61 2.66 -11.63 -10.62
CA GLY A 61 3.64 -12.14 -9.67
C GLY A 61 4.21 -13.51 -10.05
N GLU A 62 3.38 -14.43 -10.55
CA GLU A 62 3.84 -15.74 -11.04
C GLU A 62 4.78 -15.59 -12.24
N CYS A 63 4.45 -14.71 -13.19
CA CYS A 63 5.28 -14.42 -14.34
C CYS A 63 6.64 -13.82 -13.94
N ALA A 64 6.61 -12.88 -12.98
CA ALA A 64 7.80 -12.26 -12.43
C ALA A 64 8.70 -13.28 -11.72
N ALA A 65 8.12 -14.19 -10.93
CA ALA A 65 8.86 -15.24 -10.24
C ALA A 65 9.60 -16.18 -11.20
N VAL A 66 8.94 -16.62 -12.28
CA VAL A 66 9.57 -17.45 -13.33
C VAL A 66 10.72 -16.71 -14.00
N ALA A 67 10.54 -15.42 -14.31
CA ALA A 67 11.60 -14.61 -14.90
C ALA A 67 12.79 -14.45 -13.95
N ASP A 68 12.53 -14.19 -12.66
CA ASP A 68 13.55 -13.99 -11.65
C ASP A 68 14.38 -15.27 -11.40
N GLU A 69 13.74 -16.44 -11.37
CA GLU A 69 14.42 -17.74 -11.28
C GLU A 69 15.40 -17.95 -12.44
N VAL A 70 14.97 -17.66 -13.68
CA VAL A 70 15.78 -17.87 -14.88
C VAL A 70 16.92 -16.85 -14.97
N ILE A 71 16.68 -15.60 -14.57
CA ILE A 71 17.71 -14.55 -14.58
C ILE A 71 18.76 -14.83 -13.50
N SER A 72 18.33 -15.19 -12.29
CA SER A 72 19.21 -15.59 -11.20
C SER A 72 20.04 -16.84 -11.58
N GLY A 73 19.39 -17.80 -12.24
CA GLY A 73 19.99 -19.06 -12.69
C GLY A 73 20.57 -19.06 -14.11
N ILE A 74 20.86 -17.90 -14.72
CA ILE A 74 21.13 -17.81 -16.17
C ILE A 74 22.28 -18.69 -16.66
N ARG A 75 23.33 -18.86 -15.84
CA ARG A 75 24.46 -19.74 -16.16
C ARG A 75 24.03 -21.19 -16.29
N THR A 76 23.16 -21.65 -15.40
CA THR A 76 22.60 -23.01 -15.42
C THR A 76 21.68 -23.21 -16.60
N ALA A 77 20.81 -22.23 -16.90
CA ALA A 77 19.94 -22.28 -18.07
C ALA A 77 20.72 -22.37 -19.39
N MET A 78 21.84 -21.63 -19.49
CA MET A 78 22.75 -21.71 -20.65
C MET A 78 23.52 -23.03 -20.70
N PHE A 79 24.05 -23.49 -19.56
CA PHE A 79 24.80 -24.75 -19.48
C PHE A 79 23.93 -25.95 -19.90
N CYS A 80 22.68 -25.98 -19.45
CA CYS A 80 21.73 -27.04 -19.78
C CYS A 80 21.07 -26.85 -21.17
N ASN A 81 21.39 -25.78 -21.92
CA ASN A 81 20.75 -25.41 -23.17
C ASN A 81 19.20 -25.37 -23.09
N ALA A 82 18.68 -24.90 -21.95
CA ALA A 82 17.27 -24.94 -21.58
C ALA A 82 16.52 -23.63 -21.90
N GLN A 83 17.14 -22.69 -22.63
CA GLN A 83 16.57 -21.35 -22.87
C GLN A 83 15.19 -21.42 -23.55
N HIS A 84 15.01 -22.34 -24.50
CA HIS A 84 13.73 -22.53 -25.17
C HIS A 84 12.64 -23.14 -24.28
N PHE A 85 13.03 -23.98 -23.32
CA PHE A 85 12.10 -24.55 -22.34
C PHE A 85 11.59 -23.46 -21.41
N GLU A 86 12.49 -22.65 -20.87
CA GLU A 86 12.15 -21.52 -19.99
C GLU A 86 11.31 -20.45 -20.69
N LEU A 87 11.62 -20.14 -21.95
CA LEU A 87 10.80 -19.24 -22.76
C LEU A 87 9.36 -19.72 -22.94
N LYS A 88 9.15 -21.03 -23.09
CA LYS A 88 7.79 -21.61 -23.17
C LYS A 88 7.08 -21.50 -21.83
N ARG A 89 7.78 -21.78 -20.72
CA ARG A 89 7.24 -21.65 -19.35
C ARG A 89 6.79 -20.22 -19.07
N TYR A 90 7.63 -19.24 -19.39
CA TYR A 90 7.30 -17.81 -19.25
C TYR A 90 6.11 -17.39 -20.12
N LYS A 91 6.07 -17.80 -21.39
CA LYS A 91 4.94 -17.49 -22.29
C LYS A 91 3.61 -18.07 -21.79
N ALA A 92 3.62 -19.30 -21.27
CA ALA A 92 2.42 -19.92 -20.74
C ALA A 92 1.85 -19.17 -19.52
N ALA A 93 2.72 -18.70 -18.62
CA ALA A 93 2.32 -17.85 -17.51
C ALA A 93 1.77 -16.49 -18.00
N LEU A 94 2.45 -15.88 -18.96
CA LEU A 94 2.08 -14.57 -19.51
C LEU A 94 0.73 -14.59 -20.24
N ASP A 95 0.44 -15.64 -21.01
CA ASP A 95 -0.81 -15.76 -21.77
C ASP A 95 -2.06 -15.75 -20.88
N ASN A 96 -1.96 -16.30 -19.67
CA ASN A 96 -3.04 -16.27 -18.69
C ASN A 96 -3.27 -14.83 -18.17
N GLY A 97 -2.18 -14.15 -17.78
CA GLY A 97 -2.23 -12.75 -17.33
C GLY A 97 -2.78 -11.81 -18.41
N ILE A 98 -2.39 -11.98 -19.68
CA ILE A 98 -2.90 -11.16 -20.79
C ILE A 98 -4.40 -11.34 -20.98
N LYS A 99 -4.91 -12.59 -20.99
CA LYS A 99 -6.35 -12.86 -21.17
C LYS A 99 -7.17 -12.22 -20.04
N PHE A 100 -6.70 -12.34 -18.80
CA PHE A 100 -7.36 -11.72 -17.66
C PHE A 100 -7.28 -10.19 -17.72
N GLY A 101 -6.11 -9.64 -18.08
CA GLY A 101 -5.88 -8.21 -18.26
C GLY A 101 -6.81 -7.58 -19.30
N VAL A 102 -7.01 -8.21 -20.46
CA VAL A 102 -7.93 -7.74 -21.51
C VAL A 102 -9.38 -7.73 -21.01
N LYS A 103 -9.80 -8.80 -20.33
CA LYS A 103 -11.16 -8.90 -19.75
C LYS A 103 -11.40 -7.82 -18.70
N LYS A 104 -10.45 -7.64 -17.80
CA LYS A 104 -10.45 -6.58 -16.79
C LYS A 104 -10.53 -5.20 -17.43
N ALA A 105 -9.70 -4.92 -18.45
CA ALA A 105 -9.68 -3.62 -19.12
C ALA A 105 -11.05 -3.24 -19.69
N HIS A 106 -11.76 -4.19 -20.33
CA HIS A 106 -13.10 -3.95 -20.83
C HIS A 106 -14.10 -3.67 -19.70
N ILE A 107 -14.09 -4.50 -18.66
CA ILE A 107 -14.99 -4.35 -17.51
C ILE A 107 -14.77 -2.99 -16.83
N THR A 108 -13.53 -2.66 -16.50
CA THR A 108 -13.17 -1.39 -15.85
C THR A 108 -13.51 -0.19 -16.73
N SER A 109 -13.30 -0.28 -18.05
CA SER A 109 -13.63 0.81 -18.97
C SER A 109 -15.13 1.10 -19.04
N ILE A 110 -15.96 0.04 -19.12
CA ILE A 110 -17.43 0.18 -19.14
C ILE A 110 -17.92 0.82 -17.85
N PHE A 111 -17.41 0.34 -16.71
CA PHE A 111 -17.80 0.88 -15.41
C PHE A 111 -17.33 2.31 -15.19
N ASN A 112 -16.12 2.66 -15.65
CA ASN A 112 -15.64 4.03 -15.60
C ASN A 112 -16.45 4.97 -16.51
N ALA A 113 -16.85 4.51 -17.69
CA ALA A 113 -17.73 5.29 -18.58
C ALA A 113 -19.10 5.56 -17.93
N LEU A 114 -19.71 4.52 -17.32
CA LEU A 114 -20.96 4.66 -16.57
C LEU A 114 -20.81 5.61 -15.38
N TYR A 115 -19.69 5.50 -14.65
CA TYR A 115 -19.35 6.40 -13.53
C TYR A 115 -19.34 7.86 -13.96
N ILE A 116 -18.61 8.18 -15.04
CA ILE A 116 -18.51 9.55 -15.57
C ILE A 116 -19.88 10.04 -16.06
N ALA A 117 -20.66 9.21 -16.76
CA ALA A 117 -21.99 9.58 -17.23
C ALA A 117 -22.94 9.91 -16.07
N CYS A 118 -22.98 9.08 -15.02
CA CYS A 118 -23.78 9.34 -13.82
C CYS A 118 -23.31 10.60 -13.08
N TYR A 119 -22.01 10.85 -13.01
CA TYR A 119 -21.46 12.06 -12.38
C TYR A 119 -21.89 13.33 -13.11
N LEU A 120 -21.78 13.35 -14.45
CA LEU A 120 -22.25 14.46 -15.27
C LEU A 120 -23.76 14.67 -15.12
N GLY A 121 -24.54 13.59 -15.07
CA GLY A 121 -25.98 13.66 -14.79
C GLY A 121 -26.31 14.27 -13.43
N LEU A 122 -25.55 13.90 -12.38
CA LEU A 122 -25.69 14.48 -11.05
C LEU A 122 -25.39 16.00 -11.06
N ILE A 123 -24.34 16.41 -11.76
CA ILE A 123 -24.01 17.82 -11.95
C ILE A 123 -25.17 18.57 -12.61
N CYS A 124 -25.78 18.00 -13.66
CA CYS A 124 -26.95 18.59 -14.30
C CYS A 124 -28.14 18.76 -13.33
N LEU A 125 -28.39 17.79 -12.44
CA LEU A 125 -29.44 17.88 -11.41
C LEU A 125 -29.14 18.98 -10.38
N ILE A 126 -27.88 19.11 -9.95
CA ILE A 126 -27.45 20.17 -9.04
C ILE A 126 -27.64 21.54 -9.69
N PHE A 127 -27.24 21.71 -10.95
CA PHE A 127 -27.46 22.97 -11.68
C PHE A 127 -28.94 23.27 -11.91
N ARG A 128 -29.77 22.26 -12.13
CA ARG A 128 -31.24 22.44 -12.20
C ARG A 128 -31.79 22.98 -10.87
N TYR A 129 -31.30 22.46 -9.74
CA TYR A 129 -31.66 22.98 -8.42
C TYR A 129 -31.12 24.41 -8.20
N ASP A 130 -29.88 24.69 -8.61
CA ASP A 130 -29.30 26.02 -8.54
C ASP A 130 -30.14 27.06 -9.30
N ILE A 131 -30.67 26.71 -10.49
CA ILE A 131 -31.56 27.59 -11.27
C ILE A 131 -32.85 27.89 -10.52
N HIS A 132 -33.49 26.88 -9.91
CA HIS A 132 -34.67 27.10 -9.08
C HIS A 132 -34.38 28.05 -7.91
N LEU A 133 -33.21 27.90 -7.28
CA LEU A 133 -32.79 28.72 -6.14
C LEU A 133 -32.47 30.17 -6.53
N ILE A 134 -31.93 30.39 -7.74
CA ILE A 134 -31.74 31.73 -8.32
C ILE A 134 -33.09 32.45 -8.47
N LEU A 135 -34.10 31.74 -8.96
CA LEU A 135 -35.44 32.31 -9.21
C LEU A 135 -36.19 32.62 -7.92
N ASP A 136 -36.10 31.73 -6.92
CA ASP A 136 -36.87 31.86 -5.67
C ASP A 136 -36.21 32.79 -4.64
N GLU A 137 -34.87 32.77 -4.52
CA GLU A 137 -34.13 33.53 -3.49
C GLU A 137 -33.41 34.77 -4.05
N GLY A 138 -33.51 35.05 -5.35
CA GLY A 138 -32.96 36.27 -5.98
C GLY A 138 -31.44 36.34 -5.97
N ILE A 139 -30.76 35.18 -6.03
CA ILE A 139 -29.30 35.06 -5.91
C ILE A 139 -28.62 35.30 -7.26
N THR A 140 -27.52 36.05 -7.27
CA THR A 140 -26.75 36.30 -8.49
C THR A 140 -26.08 35.03 -8.99
N ILE A 141 -26.15 34.80 -10.30
CA ILE A 141 -25.49 33.67 -11.00
C ILE A 141 -24.00 33.55 -10.65
N GLY A 142 -23.30 34.68 -10.46
CA GLY A 142 -21.89 34.69 -10.06
C GLY A 142 -21.61 33.99 -8.72
N VAL A 143 -22.52 34.10 -7.74
CA VAL A 143 -22.38 33.43 -6.43
C VAL A 143 -22.53 31.90 -6.60
N VAL A 144 -23.42 31.47 -7.49
CA VAL A 144 -23.65 30.05 -7.79
C VAL A 144 -22.43 29.39 -8.42
N PHE A 145 -21.79 30.07 -9.39
CA PHE A 145 -20.56 29.59 -10.01
C PHE A 145 -19.35 29.65 -9.08
N ALA A 146 -19.21 30.73 -8.30
CA ALA A 146 -18.13 30.85 -7.32
C ALA A 146 -18.17 29.72 -6.29
N THR A 147 -19.36 29.43 -5.73
CA THR A 147 -19.53 28.33 -4.77
C THR A 147 -19.31 26.96 -5.40
N PHE A 148 -19.72 26.73 -6.65
CA PHE A 148 -19.43 25.50 -7.38
C PHE A 148 -17.92 25.25 -7.49
N TRP A 149 -17.15 26.24 -7.94
CA TRP A 149 -15.69 26.11 -8.08
C TRP A 149 -14.98 25.94 -6.74
N ILE A 150 -15.38 26.66 -5.69
CA ILE A 150 -14.81 26.51 -4.36
C ILE A 150 -14.99 25.08 -3.84
N ILE A 151 -16.19 24.51 -3.98
CA ILE A 151 -16.49 23.14 -3.56
C ILE A 151 -15.68 22.14 -4.39
N LEU A 152 -15.63 22.30 -5.72
CA LEU A 152 -14.90 21.41 -6.62
C LEU A 152 -13.39 21.41 -6.33
N ILE A 153 -12.78 22.59 -6.24
CA ILE A 153 -11.34 22.72 -5.93
C ILE A 153 -11.07 22.17 -4.53
N GLY A 154 -11.92 22.49 -3.55
CA GLY A 154 -11.80 21.96 -2.18
C GLY A 154 -11.80 20.43 -2.15
N ALA A 155 -12.71 19.80 -2.87
CA ALA A 155 -12.79 18.34 -2.97
C ALA A 155 -11.54 17.73 -3.61
N VAL A 156 -11.05 18.31 -4.71
CA VAL A 156 -9.83 17.83 -5.38
C VAL A 156 -8.61 17.96 -4.45
N ARG A 157 -8.47 19.09 -3.75
CA ARG A 157 -7.36 19.28 -2.79
C ARG A 157 -7.45 18.32 -1.61
N PHE A 158 -8.65 18.08 -1.10
CA PHE A 158 -8.88 17.09 -0.06
C PHE A 158 -8.49 15.68 -0.52
N GLY A 159 -8.86 15.29 -1.75
CA GLY A 159 -8.44 14.02 -2.34
C GLY A 159 -6.92 13.85 -2.44
N ILE A 160 -6.21 14.90 -2.88
CA ILE A 160 -4.74 14.88 -2.92
C ILE A 160 -4.14 14.76 -1.51
N ALA A 161 -4.69 15.48 -0.54
CA ALA A 161 -4.23 15.45 0.86
C ALA A 161 -4.38 14.05 1.48
N LEU A 162 -5.46 13.33 1.19
CA LEU A 162 -5.64 11.94 1.63
C LEU A 162 -4.52 11.02 1.10
N GLY A 163 -4.08 11.21 -0.14
CA GLY A 163 -2.95 10.46 -0.70
C GLY A 163 -1.64 10.66 0.07
N GLN A 164 -1.44 11.86 0.64
CA GLN A 164 -0.24 12.18 1.41
C GLN A 164 -0.17 11.47 2.77
N LEU A 165 -1.30 11.02 3.32
CA LEU A 165 -1.33 10.27 4.58
C LEU A 165 -0.55 8.95 4.50
N ASN A 166 -0.49 8.33 3.32
CA ASN A 166 0.28 7.10 3.11
C ASN A 166 1.78 7.29 3.38
N TYR A 167 2.34 8.47 3.11
CA TYR A 167 3.75 8.75 3.42
C TYR A 167 4.01 8.73 4.93
N PHE A 168 3.09 9.28 5.73
CA PHE A 168 3.21 9.24 7.19
C PHE A 168 3.08 7.81 7.73
N ILE A 169 2.17 7.01 7.17
CA ILE A 169 2.03 5.59 7.55
C ILE A 169 3.31 4.82 7.24
N ASN A 170 3.87 5.00 6.04
CA ASN A 170 5.10 4.33 5.63
C ASN A 170 6.31 4.78 6.45
N ALA A 171 6.43 6.08 6.74
CA ALA A 171 7.48 6.61 7.61
C ALA A 171 7.39 6.01 9.02
N LYS A 172 6.17 5.91 9.59
CA LYS A 172 5.96 5.28 10.89
C LYS A 172 6.38 3.81 10.89
N LYS A 173 6.04 3.06 9.85
CA LYS A 173 6.48 1.65 9.69
C LYS A 173 8.00 1.53 9.63
N ALA A 174 8.64 2.34 8.79
CA ALA A 174 10.11 2.32 8.67
C ALA A 174 10.83 2.65 9.98
N ILE A 175 10.30 3.58 10.78
CA ILE A 175 10.87 3.90 12.10
C ILE A 175 10.69 2.72 13.07
N GLN A 176 9.53 2.04 13.04
CA GLN A 176 9.28 0.89 13.88
C GLN A 176 10.28 -0.24 13.60
N ASP A 177 10.50 -0.56 12.33
CA ASP A 177 11.48 -1.57 11.90
C ASP A 177 12.91 -1.18 12.32
N LEU A 178 13.25 0.12 12.27
CA LEU A 178 14.56 0.61 12.69
C LEU A 178 14.77 0.49 14.21
N VAL A 179 13.76 0.81 15.02
CA VAL A 179 13.85 0.73 16.48
C VAL A 179 14.06 -0.71 16.94
N GLU A 180 13.40 -1.68 16.30
CA GLU A 180 13.59 -3.11 16.60
C GLU A 180 15.05 -3.55 16.39
N VAL A 181 15.71 -3.05 15.35
CA VAL A 181 17.13 -3.36 15.08
C VAL A 181 18.08 -2.66 16.06
N ILE A 182 17.76 -1.44 16.50
CA ILE A 182 18.64 -0.66 17.40
C ILE A 182 18.65 -1.26 18.83
N ASP A 183 17.54 -1.81 19.32
CA ASP A 183 17.44 -2.39 20.67
C ASP A 183 18.01 -3.83 20.77
N CYS A 184 18.59 -4.37 19.69
CA CYS A 184 19.09 -5.75 19.63
C CYS A 184 20.30 -6.06 20.52
N THR A 185 21.05 -5.05 20.98
CA THR A 185 22.26 -5.25 21.78
C THR A 185 22.00 -5.02 23.26
N SER A 186 21.80 -6.11 24.02
CA SER A 186 21.87 -6.06 25.48
C SER A 186 23.33 -6.08 25.95
N GLY A 187 23.70 -5.12 26.79
CA GLY A 187 25.03 -5.02 27.39
C GLY A 187 25.28 -5.97 28.57
N ASP A 188 24.35 -6.89 28.83
CA ASP A 188 24.25 -7.70 30.06
C ASP A 188 25.25 -8.88 30.12
N GLY A 189 26.33 -8.81 29.35
CA GLY A 189 27.39 -9.81 29.37
C GLY A 189 28.39 -9.57 30.52
N ILE A 190 28.68 -10.62 31.28
CA ILE A 190 29.75 -10.60 32.29
C ILE A 190 31.11 -10.52 31.57
N LYS A 191 31.90 -9.48 31.86
CA LYS A 191 33.29 -9.38 31.41
C LYS A 191 34.20 -10.00 32.48
N LEU A 192 34.95 -11.01 32.10
CA LEU A 192 35.93 -11.67 32.97
C LEU A 192 37.26 -10.90 32.90
N ASP A 193 37.85 -10.57 34.06
CA ASP A 193 39.12 -9.83 34.14
C ASP A 193 40.32 -10.69 33.68
N GLU A 194 40.25 -12.01 33.89
CA GLU A 194 41.26 -12.96 33.47
C GLU A 194 40.59 -14.25 32.94
N VAL A 195 40.96 -14.68 31.73
CA VAL A 195 40.42 -15.89 31.08
C VAL A 195 41.48 -16.98 31.07
N LYS A 196 41.30 -18.01 31.90
CA LYS A 196 42.23 -19.17 31.97
C LYS A 196 42.21 -20.07 30.73
N GLY A 197 41.15 -20.01 29.91
CA GLY A 197 41.06 -20.73 28.64
C GLY A 197 40.64 -22.21 28.72
N GLN A 198 40.08 -22.66 29.85
CA GLN A 198 39.44 -23.97 29.96
C GLN A 198 38.01 -23.91 29.39
N ILE A 199 37.66 -24.82 28.49
CA ILE A 199 36.36 -24.84 27.82
C ILE A 199 35.72 -26.20 28.06
N LYS A 200 34.50 -26.22 28.61
CA LYS A 200 33.72 -27.44 28.84
C LYS A 200 32.39 -27.35 28.10
N PHE A 201 32.11 -28.34 27.28
CA PHE A 201 30.78 -28.59 26.72
C PHE A 201 30.11 -29.67 27.56
N ASP A 202 28.89 -29.42 28.02
CA ASP A 202 28.13 -30.30 28.92
C ASP A 202 26.71 -30.51 28.37
N HIS A 203 26.43 -31.70 27.85
CA HIS A 203 25.16 -32.11 27.28
C HIS A 203 24.58 -31.11 26.28
N VAL A 204 25.44 -30.62 25.38
CA VAL A 204 25.07 -29.55 24.45
C VAL A 204 24.24 -30.10 23.30
N ASN A 205 23.14 -29.42 23.03
CA ASN A 205 22.19 -29.75 21.97
C ASN A 205 21.99 -28.49 21.10
N PHE A 206 22.10 -28.65 19.79
CA PHE A 206 21.98 -27.51 18.86
C PHE A 206 21.21 -27.89 17.60
N THR A 207 20.25 -27.02 17.26
CA THR A 207 19.41 -27.11 16.07
C THR A 207 19.27 -25.71 15.47
N TYR A 208 19.43 -25.58 14.16
CA TYR A 208 19.18 -24.31 13.48
C TYR A 208 17.68 -23.99 13.47
N LEU A 209 17.31 -22.76 13.83
CA LEU A 209 15.91 -22.32 13.89
C LEU A 209 15.14 -22.49 12.58
N PHE A 210 15.82 -22.33 11.44
CA PHE A 210 15.25 -22.50 10.10
C PHE A 210 15.11 -23.96 9.66
N ARG A 211 15.69 -24.91 10.42
CA ARG A 211 15.63 -26.35 10.15
C ARG A 211 15.38 -27.11 11.47
N PRO A 212 14.21 -26.90 12.12
CA PRO A 212 13.93 -27.46 13.44
C PRO A 212 13.89 -29.00 13.42
N GLU A 213 13.62 -29.61 12.28
CA GLU A 213 13.55 -31.06 12.10
C GLU A 213 14.93 -31.74 12.16
N ASN A 214 16.00 -31.03 11.81
CA ASN A 214 17.35 -31.59 11.71
C ASN A 214 18.24 -31.10 12.86
N LYS A 215 18.34 -31.93 13.91
CA LYS A 215 19.24 -31.69 15.02
C LYS A 215 20.69 -31.93 14.59
N ILE A 216 21.53 -30.90 14.68
CA ILE A 216 22.93 -30.95 14.21
C ILE A 216 23.87 -31.47 15.30
N VAL A 217 23.68 -31.00 16.53
CA VAL A 217 24.44 -31.47 17.69
C VAL A 217 23.49 -32.17 18.64
N ASN A 218 23.74 -33.45 18.90
CA ASN A 218 22.93 -34.29 19.78
C ASN A 218 23.77 -34.77 20.97
N ASP A 219 23.54 -34.15 22.12
CA ASP A 219 24.07 -34.55 23.42
C ASP A 219 25.60 -34.74 23.48
N ILE A 220 26.35 -33.72 23.05
CA ILE A 220 27.82 -33.76 23.08
C ILE A 220 28.36 -33.20 24.40
N SER A 221 29.28 -33.95 25.02
CA SER A 221 30.01 -33.56 26.23
C SER A 221 31.51 -33.83 26.06
N PHE A 222 32.34 -32.79 26.16
CA PHE A 222 33.80 -32.90 26.19
C PHE A 222 34.44 -31.68 26.85
N GLU A 223 35.70 -31.84 27.27
CA GLU A 223 36.45 -30.80 27.97
C GLU A 223 37.79 -30.54 27.31
N ILE A 224 38.15 -29.26 27.19
CA ILE A 224 39.43 -28.78 26.68
C ILE A 224 40.14 -28.06 27.81
N GLU A 225 41.30 -28.60 28.22
CA GLU A 225 42.16 -27.95 29.20
C GLU A 225 42.87 -26.72 28.64
N ALA A 226 43.18 -25.76 29.52
CA ALA A 226 43.90 -24.55 29.18
C ALA A 226 45.23 -24.85 28.47
N GLY A 227 45.45 -24.24 27.30
CA GLY A 227 46.69 -24.38 26.52
C GLY A 227 46.79 -25.62 25.64
N LYS A 228 45.80 -26.54 25.68
CA LYS A 228 45.76 -27.70 24.77
C LYS A 228 45.08 -27.36 23.44
N LYS A 229 45.48 -28.06 22.37
CA LYS A 229 44.86 -27.98 21.05
C LYS A 229 44.09 -29.27 20.79
N ILE A 230 42.86 -29.14 20.30
CA ILE A 230 42.06 -30.29 19.83
C ILE A 230 41.88 -30.19 18.32
N GLY A 231 41.85 -31.33 17.65
CA GLY A 231 41.42 -31.43 16.25
C GLY A 231 40.09 -32.16 16.20
N ILE A 232 39.06 -31.50 15.63
CA ILE A 232 37.79 -32.15 15.34
C ILE A 232 37.91 -32.77 13.95
N VAL A 233 37.74 -34.09 13.87
CA VAL A 233 37.75 -34.83 12.61
C VAL A 233 36.32 -35.26 12.32
N GLU A 234 35.81 -34.86 11.17
CA GLU A 234 34.52 -35.31 10.68
C GLU A 234 34.69 -36.64 9.95
N ASN A 235 33.84 -37.63 10.27
CA ASN A 235 33.76 -38.86 9.50
C ASN A 235 32.47 -38.86 8.66
N GLN A 236 32.64 -38.60 7.37
CA GLN A 236 31.55 -38.46 6.41
C GLN A 236 30.77 -39.77 6.17
N GLU A 237 31.36 -40.95 6.43
CA GLU A 237 30.71 -42.25 6.24
C GLU A 237 29.62 -42.52 7.28
N ILE A 238 29.74 -42.00 8.51
CA ILE A 238 28.77 -42.23 9.58
C ILE A 238 27.55 -41.30 9.43
N SER A 239 27.73 -40.10 8.85
CA SER A 239 26.63 -39.14 8.67
C SER A 239 25.62 -39.58 7.60
N ASN A 240 26.05 -40.36 6.59
CA ASN A 240 25.16 -40.85 5.54
C ASN A 240 24.31 -42.04 6.01
N CYS A 241 24.84 -42.90 6.89
CA CYS A 241 24.10 -44.03 7.47
C CYS A 241 23.00 -43.63 8.47
N LEU A 242 23.01 -42.38 8.96
CA LEU A 242 21.98 -41.84 9.85
C LEU A 242 20.93 -40.99 9.11
N ALA A 243 21.12 -40.77 7.80
CA ALA A 243 20.21 -40.01 6.94
C ALA A 243 19.29 -40.89 6.07
N GLU A 244 19.43 -42.22 6.15
CA GLU A 244 18.47 -43.24 5.66
C GLU A 244 17.63 -43.79 6.82
#